data_AF-A0A9D2E279-F1
#
_entry.id   AF-A0A9D2E279-F1
#
_cell.length_a   1.000
_cell.length_b   1.000
_cell.length_c   1.000
_cell.angle_alpha   90.00
_cell.angle_beta   90.00
_cell.angle_gamma   90.00
#
_symmetry.space_group_name_H-M   'P 1'
#
loop_
_entity.id
_entity.type
_entity.pdbx_description
1 polymer ?
#
loop_
_entity_poly.entity_id
_entity_poly.type
_entity_poly.pdbx_seq_one_letter_code
_entity_poly.pdbx_strand_id
1 'polypeptide(L)'
;MPRNEWADFIAAGGSECKACGQRMLKADGCTWTHVQCGSRYYRRIKYGDDGRAYDNGRCPDCGAKPGHYHHIGCDMELCPVCGRQLIGCGCDISHYVERPPARKRDK
;
A
#
# COMPACT_ATOMS: atom_id res chain seq x y z
N MET A 1 -25.66 -8.50 8.30
CA MET A 1 -25.28 -8.70 6.89
C MET A 1 -25.99 -9.93 6.33
N PRO A 2 -27.11 -9.76 5.62
CA PRO A 2 -27.79 -10.80 4.83
C PRO A 2 -26.82 -11.51 3.87
N ARG A 3 -27.07 -12.79 3.57
CA ARG A 3 -26.19 -13.65 2.74
C ARG A 3 -25.90 -13.06 1.35
N ASN A 4 -26.83 -12.30 0.77
CA ASN A 4 -26.66 -11.69 -0.55
C ASN A 4 -25.65 -10.52 -0.50
N GLU A 5 -25.67 -9.71 0.55
CA GLU A 5 -24.75 -8.57 0.69
C GLU A 5 -23.27 -9.00 0.80
N TRP A 6 -23.00 -10.18 1.37
CA TRP A 6 -21.64 -10.74 1.42
C TRP A 6 -21.14 -11.18 0.04
N ALA A 7 -22.00 -11.82 -0.76
CA ALA A 7 -21.65 -12.23 -2.11
C ALA A 7 -21.35 -11.02 -2.99
N ASP A 8 -22.16 -9.96 -2.86
CA ASP A 8 -21.97 -8.70 -3.55
C ASP A 8 -20.66 -8.01 -3.12
N PHE A 9 -20.34 -8.02 -1.83
CA PHE A 9 -19.08 -7.47 -1.31
C PHE A 9 -17.85 -8.21 -1.87
N ILE A 10 -17.90 -9.55 -1.91
CA ILE A 10 -16.82 -10.36 -2.48
C ILE A 10 -16.69 -10.09 -3.99
N ALA A 11 -17.81 -10.07 -4.72
CA ALA A 11 -17.82 -9.81 -6.16
C ALA A 11 -17.28 -8.40 -6.51
N ALA A 12 -17.55 -7.41 -5.66
CA ALA A 12 -17.03 -6.05 -5.76
C ALA A 12 -15.51 -5.97 -5.52
N GLY A 13 -14.88 -7.01 -4.97
CA GLY A 13 -13.44 -7.06 -4.71
C GLY A 13 -13.03 -6.68 -3.29
N GLY A 14 -13.94 -6.89 -2.32
CA GLY A 14 -13.64 -6.72 -0.91
C GLY A 14 -13.54 -5.26 -0.47
N SER A 15 -12.69 -5.00 0.52
CA SER A 15 -12.55 -3.68 1.14
C SER A 15 -11.98 -2.62 0.20
N GLU A 16 -12.38 -1.38 0.41
CA GLU A 16 -11.80 -0.21 -0.26
C GLU A 16 -10.56 0.28 0.48
N CYS A 17 -9.55 0.65 -0.27
CA CYS A 17 -8.37 1.31 0.26
C CYS A 17 -8.72 2.74 0.67
N LYS A 18 -8.52 3.09 1.95
CA LYS A 18 -8.77 4.45 2.45
C LYS A 18 -7.93 5.54 1.78
N ALA A 19 -6.83 5.19 1.13
CA ALA A 19 -5.96 6.13 0.42
C ALA A 19 -6.37 6.33 -1.04
N CYS A 20 -6.45 5.26 -1.85
CA CYS A 20 -6.74 5.38 -3.28
C CYS A 20 -8.21 5.20 -3.66
N GLY A 21 -9.08 4.82 -2.72
CA GLY A 21 -10.51 4.61 -2.95
C GLY A 21 -10.86 3.35 -3.77
N GLN A 22 -9.86 2.58 -4.22
CA GLN A 22 -10.09 1.39 -5.04
C GLN A 22 -10.33 0.14 -4.19
N ARG A 23 -11.07 -0.82 -4.75
CA ARG A 23 -11.32 -2.15 -4.17
C ARG A 23 -10.06 -3.00 -4.25
N MET A 24 -9.56 -3.45 -3.11
CA MET A 24 -8.22 -4.06 -2.96
C MET A 24 -7.99 -5.27 -3.89
N LEU A 25 -9.01 -6.11 -4.12
CA LEU A 25 -8.87 -7.29 -4.97
C LEU A 25 -9.12 -7.02 -6.47
N LYS A 26 -9.72 -5.88 -6.83
CA LYS A 26 -9.90 -5.47 -8.23
C LYS A 26 -8.74 -4.63 -8.74
N ALA A 27 -8.17 -3.78 -7.88
CA ALA A 27 -7.01 -2.99 -8.22
C ALA A 27 -5.75 -3.87 -8.37
N ASP A 28 -4.78 -3.37 -9.14
CA ASP A 28 -3.45 -3.98 -9.21
C ASP A 28 -2.57 -3.55 -8.03
N GLY A 29 -2.88 -2.43 -7.39
CA GLY A 29 -2.25 -1.96 -6.16
C GLY A 29 -2.65 -0.52 -5.86
N CYS A 30 -2.01 0.10 -4.88
CA CYS A 30 -2.32 1.46 -4.47
C CYS A 30 -1.64 2.52 -5.34
N THR A 31 -2.33 3.64 -5.55
CA THR A 31 -1.75 4.82 -6.23
C THR A 31 -0.86 5.65 -5.31
N TRP A 32 -0.88 5.42 -3.99
CA TRP A 32 -0.09 6.20 -3.04
C TRP A 32 1.34 5.72 -2.98
N THR A 33 2.27 6.54 -3.47
CA THR A 33 3.59 6.07 -3.85
C THR A 33 4.68 6.30 -2.80
N HIS A 34 4.44 7.17 -1.81
CA HIS A 34 5.46 7.52 -0.81
C HIS A 34 4.89 7.47 0.62
N VAL A 35 5.81 7.39 1.57
CA VAL A 35 5.56 7.67 3.00
C VAL A 35 6.45 8.82 3.43
N GLN A 36 5.92 9.67 4.32
CA GLN A 36 6.69 10.70 4.99
C GLN A 36 7.29 10.11 6.26
N CYS A 37 8.62 10.25 6.41
CA CYS A 37 9.32 9.97 7.64
C CYS A 37 10.07 11.23 8.11
N GLY A 38 9.63 11.80 9.23
CA GLY A 38 10.05 13.14 9.66
C GLY A 38 9.84 14.19 8.55
N SER A 39 10.93 14.83 8.12
CA SER A 39 10.91 15.84 7.05
C SER A 39 11.17 15.29 5.64
N ARG A 40 11.34 13.98 5.48
CA ARG A 40 11.70 13.34 4.21
C ARG A 40 10.57 12.47 3.67
N TYR A 41 10.51 12.37 2.35
CA TYR A 41 9.60 11.46 1.66
C TYR A 41 10.38 10.30 1.08
N TYR A 42 9.92 9.09 1.38
CA TYR A 42 10.51 7.84 0.92
C TYR A 42 9.54 7.17 -0.02
N ARG A 43 10.02 6.77 -1.20
CA ARG A 43 9.22 5.94 -2.11
C ARG A 43 8.99 4.60 -1.44
N ARG A 44 7.74 4.12 -1.45
CA ARG A 44 7.37 2.82 -0.90
C ARG A 44 8.04 1.70 -1.70
N ILE A 45 8.09 0.51 -1.13
CA ILE A 45 8.60 -0.67 -1.83
C ILE A 45 7.40 -1.34 -2.51
N LYS A 46 7.55 -1.68 -3.79
CA LYS A 46 6.50 -2.40 -4.52
C LYS A 46 6.51 -3.85 -4.11
N TYR A 47 5.35 -4.49 -4.16
CA TYR A 47 5.27 -5.93 -3.94
C TYR A 47 6.09 -6.67 -5.01
N GLY A 48 6.86 -7.67 -4.61
CA GLY A 48 7.84 -8.37 -5.45
C GLY A 48 9.24 -7.76 -5.42
N ASP A 49 9.35 -6.43 -5.28
CA ASP A 49 10.63 -5.74 -5.09
C ASP A 49 11.10 -5.80 -3.62
N ASP A 50 10.18 -6.15 -2.71
CA ASP A 50 10.43 -6.39 -1.28
C ASP A 50 11.03 -7.78 -1.00
N GLY A 51 11.34 -8.56 -2.04
CA GLY A 51 11.79 -9.94 -1.92
C GLY A 51 10.68 -10.91 -1.51
N ARG A 52 9.43 -10.45 -1.46
CA ARG A 52 8.25 -11.27 -1.16
C ARG A 52 7.49 -11.52 -2.45
N ALA A 53 7.41 -12.78 -2.84
CA ALA A 53 6.57 -13.22 -3.95
C ALA A 53 5.88 -14.52 -3.55
N TYR A 54 4.56 -14.54 -3.68
CA TYR A 54 3.71 -15.69 -3.40
C TYR A 54 3.17 -16.27 -4.72
N ASP A 55 2.97 -17.59 -4.74
CA ASP A 55 2.58 -18.34 -5.94
C ASP A 55 1.27 -17.87 -6.58
N ASN A 56 0.37 -17.30 -5.79
CA ASN A 56 -0.91 -16.74 -6.24
C ASN A 56 -0.77 -15.40 -6.99
N GLY A 57 0.46 -14.86 -7.11
CA GLY A 57 0.75 -13.63 -7.85
C GLY A 57 0.16 -12.37 -7.23
N ARG A 58 -0.30 -12.41 -5.97
CA ARG A 58 -0.82 -11.25 -5.24
C ARG A 58 -0.40 -11.27 -3.77
N CYS A 59 -0.28 -10.09 -3.18
CA CYS A 59 -0.05 -9.96 -1.75
C CYS A 59 -1.21 -10.65 -0.98
N PRO A 60 -0.93 -11.57 -0.04
CA PRO A 60 -1.97 -12.28 0.70
C PRO A 60 -2.87 -11.39 1.57
N ASP A 61 -2.35 -10.23 1.97
CA ASP A 61 -3.06 -9.30 2.85
C ASP A 61 -3.85 -8.25 2.05
N CYS A 62 -3.15 -7.47 1.21
CA CYS A 62 -3.78 -6.36 0.51
C CYS A 62 -4.16 -6.63 -0.95
N GLY A 63 -3.81 -7.80 -1.51
CA GLY A 63 -4.13 -8.16 -2.88
C GLY A 63 -3.29 -7.49 -3.97
N ALA A 64 -2.31 -6.64 -3.66
CA ALA A 64 -1.47 -5.98 -4.67
C ALA A 64 -0.71 -6.99 -5.56
N LYS A 65 -0.54 -6.68 -6.85
CA LYS A 65 0.23 -7.45 -7.83
C LYS A 65 1.72 -7.06 -7.82
N PRO A 66 2.63 -7.96 -8.25
CA PRO A 66 4.04 -7.65 -8.39
C PRO A 66 4.28 -6.39 -9.23
N GLY A 67 5.19 -5.52 -8.79
CA GLY A 67 5.49 -4.25 -9.46
C GLY A 67 4.52 -3.10 -9.11
N HIS A 68 3.51 -3.34 -8.27
CA HIS A 68 2.59 -2.33 -7.75
C HIS A 68 2.80 -2.10 -6.24
N TYR A 69 2.36 -0.94 -5.74
CA TYR A 69 2.44 -0.65 -4.31
C TYR A 69 1.34 -1.38 -3.55
N HIS A 70 1.67 -1.82 -2.33
CA HIS A 70 0.69 -2.34 -1.37
C HIS A 70 -0.41 -1.31 -1.08
N HIS A 71 -1.60 -1.75 -0.68
CA HIS A 71 -2.58 -0.82 -0.09
C HIS A 71 -2.16 -0.40 1.31
N ILE A 72 -2.60 0.78 1.75
CA ILE A 72 -2.15 1.36 3.02
C ILE A 72 -2.56 0.47 4.20
N GLY A 73 -1.69 0.33 5.19
CA GLY A 73 -1.92 -0.54 6.34
C GLY A 73 -1.67 -2.03 6.08
N CYS A 74 -1.06 -2.39 4.94
CA CYS A 74 -0.73 -3.78 4.64
C CYS A 74 0.32 -4.35 5.61
N ASP A 75 0.03 -5.49 6.23
CA ASP A 75 0.93 -6.22 7.14
C ASP A 75 2.15 -6.78 6.41
N MET A 76 2.05 -6.95 5.10
CA MET A 76 3.12 -7.49 4.28
C MET A 76 4.06 -6.42 3.73
N GLU A 77 3.74 -5.15 3.91
CA GLU A 77 4.56 -4.06 3.37
C GLU A 77 5.81 -3.81 4.22
N LEU A 78 6.95 -3.65 3.54
CA LEU A 78 8.22 -3.28 4.19
C LEU A 78 8.40 -1.76 4.21
N CYS A 79 8.98 -1.30 5.32
CA CYS A 79 9.36 0.08 5.55
C CYS A 79 10.52 0.46 4.61
N PRO A 80 10.37 1.49 3.75
CA PRO A 80 11.44 1.91 2.85
C PRO A 80 12.63 2.57 3.58
N VAL A 81 12.50 2.85 4.88
CA VAL A 81 13.58 3.44 5.70
C VAL A 81 14.44 2.37 6.35
N CYS A 82 13.83 1.33 6.93
CA CYS A 82 14.56 0.35 7.75
C CYS A 82 14.37 -1.12 7.31
N GLY A 83 13.55 -1.40 6.30
CA GLY A 83 13.32 -2.76 5.77
C GLY A 83 12.46 -3.67 6.66
N ARG A 84 12.04 -3.23 7.85
CA ARG A 84 11.10 -3.96 8.74
C ARG A 84 9.65 -3.75 8.30
N GLN A 85 8.68 -4.45 8.91
CA GLN A 85 7.26 -4.25 8.63
C GLN A 85 6.84 -2.78 8.80
N LEU A 86 6.22 -2.17 7.78
CA LEU A 86 5.94 -0.73 7.75
C LEU A 86 5.04 -0.28 8.91
N ILE A 87 3.95 -1.00 9.15
CA ILE A 87 2.95 -0.65 10.17
C ILE A 87 3.44 -0.84 11.62
N GLY A 88 4.56 -1.54 11.81
CA GLY A 88 5.09 -1.90 13.13
C GLY A 88 6.54 -1.48 13.36
N CYS A 89 7.15 -0.76 12.41
CA CYS A 89 8.53 -0.30 12.57
C CYS A 89 8.62 0.91 13.51
N GLY A 90 9.80 1.10 14.13
CA GLY A 90 10.07 2.26 14.99
C GLY A 90 10.49 3.53 14.24
N CYS A 91 10.27 3.61 12.92
CA CYS A 91 10.55 4.83 12.16
C CYS A 91 9.45 5.87 12.41
N ASP A 92 9.80 7.15 12.41
CA ASP A 92 8.87 8.27 12.56
C ASP A 92 8.04 8.49 11.28
N ILE A 93 7.21 7.51 10.91
CA ILE A 93 6.36 7.55 9.73
C ILE A 93 5.02 8.15 10.09
N SER A 94 4.73 9.33 9.54
CA SER A 94 3.54 10.11 9.89
C SER A 94 2.41 9.96 8.86
N HIS A 95 2.74 9.88 7.57
CA HIS A 95 1.74 9.91 6.51
C HIS A 95 2.14 9.05 5.30
N TYR A 96 1.15 8.42 4.69
CA TYR A 96 1.25 8.04 3.28
C TYR A 96 1.03 9.30 2.44
N VAL A 97 1.60 9.39 1.23
CA VAL A 97 1.29 10.46 0.27
C VAL A 97 1.17 9.93 -1.15
N GLU A 98 0.23 10.48 -1.92
CA GLU A 98 0.03 10.12 -3.32
C GLU A 98 1.26 10.45 -4.17
N ARG A 99 1.74 11.69 -4.03
CA ARG A 99 2.97 12.21 -4.62
C ARG A 99 3.59 13.22 -3.64
N PRO A 100 4.92 13.25 -3.46
CA PRO A 100 5.55 14.25 -2.61
C PRO A 100 5.33 15.66 -3.19
N PRO A 101 5.23 16.70 -2.34
CA PRO A 101 5.13 18.07 -2.80
C PRO A 101 6.33 18.42 -3.68
N ALA A 102 6.10 19.16 -4.76
CA ALA A 102 7.17 19.63 -5.61
C ALA A 102 8.18 20.42 -4.75
N ARG A 103 9.46 20.07 -4.83
CA ARG A 103 10.52 20.87 -4.20
C ARG A 103 10.38 22.28 -4.76
N LYS A 104 10.07 23.26 -3.93
CA LYS A 104 10.23 24.67 -4.31
C LYS A 104 11.71 24.83 -4.63
N ARG A 105 12.04 25.14 -5.88
CA ARG A 105 13.39 25.59 -6.22
C ARG A 105 13.53 26.95 -5.56
N ASP A 106 14.35 27.01 -4.51
CA ASP A 106 14.82 28.29 -4.00
C ASP A 106 15.51 29.01 -5.17
N LYS A 107 15.08 30.25 -5.41
CA LYS A 107 15.49 31.08 -6.55
C LYS A 107 16.70 31.92 -6.17
#